data_AF-A0AAD5Q3L8-F1
#
_entry.id   AF-A0AAD5Q3L8-F1
#
_cell.length_a   1.000
_cell.length_b   1.000
_cell.length_c   1.000
_cell.angle_alpha   90.00
_cell.angle_beta   90.00
_cell.angle_gamma   90.00
#
_symmetry.space_group_name_H-M   'P 1'
#
loop_
_entity.id
_entity.type
_entity.pdbx_description
1 polymer ?
#
loop_
_entity_poly.entity_id
_entity_poly.type
_entity_poly.pdbx_seq_one_letter_code
_entity_poly.pdbx_strand_id
1 'polypeptide(L)'
;MSAPSREILPRGKSRGRSAKLPKMNNSERGKYYRRKYKEYEQGLETSVTQLRKQVRDLQLLMQIREELSYRMSIASCEAIVSSVFQYFLRGCSESPVVVMKGDLHTQYSRAMIENLFPHLFRNEQLLVLLLDKNVTYPCTYHFYFTANGAFHSKLVEADFVHGLQQVLGRLEDVMWLLNGSHRPI
;
A
#
# COMPACT_ATOMS: atom_id res chain seq x y z
N MET A 1 -35.97 -11.35 54.32
CA MET A 1 -37.05 -12.10 53.62
C MET A 1 -36.96 -11.73 52.15
N SER A 2 -36.27 -12.56 51.37
CA SER A 2 -35.96 -12.32 49.95
C SER A 2 -36.99 -13.02 49.07
N ALA A 3 -37.57 -12.29 48.12
CA ALA A 3 -38.50 -12.83 47.13
C ALA A 3 -37.75 -13.71 46.11
N PRO A 4 -38.37 -14.79 45.57
CA PRO A 4 -37.69 -15.68 44.64
C PRO A 4 -37.58 -15.08 43.23
N SER A 5 -36.40 -15.24 42.64
CA SER A 5 -36.06 -14.88 41.27
C SER A 5 -36.96 -15.59 40.26
N ARG A 6 -37.59 -14.82 39.35
CA ARG A 6 -38.33 -15.37 38.21
C ARG A 6 -37.35 -16.00 37.22
N GLU A 7 -37.38 -17.32 37.10
CA GLU A 7 -36.75 -18.03 35.99
C GLU A 7 -37.39 -17.59 34.66
N ILE A 8 -36.58 -17.01 33.77
CA ILE A 8 -36.99 -16.71 32.40
C ILE A 8 -36.84 -18.00 31.59
N LEU A 9 -37.94 -18.72 31.39
CA LEU A 9 -38.00 -19.81 30.43
C LEU A 9 -37.68 -19.29 29.02
N PRO A 10 -36.86 -19.99 28.22
CA PRO A 10 -36.57 -19.56 26.85
C PRO A 10 -37.87 -19.61 26.02
N ARG A 11 -38.31 -18.44 25.56
CA ARG A 11 -39.41 -18.27 24.59
C ARG A 11 -39.22 -19.25 23.43
N GLY A 12 -40.19 -20.14 23.25
CA GLY A 12 -40.22 -21.07 22.13
C GLY A 12 -40.03 -20.33 20.81
N LYS A 13 -39.04 -20.77 20.02
CA LYS A 13 -38.79 -20.25 18.68
C LYS A 13 -40.10 -20.37 17.87
N SER A 14 -40.68 -19.23 17.50
CA SER A 14 -41.74 -19.17 16.50
C SER A 14 -41.23 -19.92 15.26
N ARG A 15 -41.90 -21.04 14.91
CA ARG A 15 -41.59 -21.83 13.72
C ARG A 15 -41.90 -20.96 12.51
N GLY A 16 -40.92 -20.17 12.08
CA GLY A 16 -40.94 -19.46 10.81
C GLY A 16 -41.37 -20.43 9.71
N ARG A 17 -42.25 -19.97 8.81
CA ARG A 17 -42.80 -20.72 7.68
C ARG A 17 -41.74 -21.67 7.12
N SER A 18 -41.93 -22.97 7.34
CA SER A 18 -41.04 -24.00 6.80
C SER A 18 -40.95 -23.80 5.30
N ALA A 19 -39.76 -23.50 4.78
CA ALA A 19 -39.53 -23.47 3.35
C ALA A 19 -40.01 -24.81 2.78
N LYS A 20 -41.10 -24.80 2.01
CA LYS A 20 -41.71 -26.03 1.50
C LYS A 20 -40.66 -26.74 0.66
N LEU A 21 -40.14 -27.84 1.18
CA LEU A 21 -39.25 -28.72 0.44
C LEU A 21 -39.97 -29.13 -0.86
N PRO A 22 -39.28 -29.17 -2.01
CA PRO A 22 -39.90 -29.63 -3.24
C PRO A 22 -40.44 -31.06 -3.06
N LYS A 23 -41.60 -31.36 -3.63
CA LYS A 23 -42.21 -32.69 -3.53
C LYS A 23 -41.35 -33.68 -4.31
N MET A 24 -40.73 -34.61 -3.61
CA MET A 24 -39.75 -35.56 -4.18
C MET A 24 -39.77 -36.90 -3.41
N ASN A 25 -39.49 -38.02 -4.08
CA ASN A 25 -39.40 -39.34 -3.46
C ASN A 25 -38.11 -39.52 -2.64
N ASN A 26 -37.97 -40.61 -1.88
CA ASN A 26 -36.83 -40.82 -0.98
C ASN A 26 -35.45 -40.83 -1.71
N SER A 27 -35.40 -41.40 -2.93
CA SER A 27 -34.19 -41.42 -3.76
C SER A 27 -33.83 -40.02 -4.28
N GLU A 28 -34.83 -39.28 -4.77
CA GLU A 28 -34.70 -37.90 -5.21
C GLU A 28 -34.30 -36.98 -4.06
N ARG A 29 -34.80 -37.23 -2.85
CA ARG A 29 -34.46 -36.49 -1.63
C ARG A 29 -33.01 -36.70 -1.23
N GLY A 30 -32.51 -37.93 -1.30
CA GLY A 30 -31.10 -38.23 -1.13
C GLY A 30 -30.21 -37.52 -2.17
N LYS A 31 -30.59 -37.56 -3.45
CA LYS A 31 -29.87 -36.84 -4.53
C LYS A 31 -29.89 -35.32 -4.32
N TYR A 32 -31.03 -34.78 -3.92
CA TYR A 32 -31.22 -33.35 -3.65
C TYR A 32 -30.30 -32.87 -2.54
N TYR A 33 -30.28 -33.54 -1.38
CA TYR A 33 -29.42 -33.12 -0.27
C TYR A 33 -27.95 -33.28 -0.62
N ARG A 34 -27.52 -34.40 -1.24
CA ARG A 34 -26.13 -34.58 -1.68
C ARG A 34 -25.67 -33.44 -2.60
N ARG A 35 -26.50 -33.06 -3.58
CA ARG A 35 -26.22 -31.92 -4.46
C ARG A 35 -26.15 -30.61 -3.68
N LYS A 36 -27.10 -30.35 -2.77
CA LYS A 36 -27.12 -29.13 -1.96
C LYS A 36 -25.90 -29.00 -1.04
N TYR A 37 -25.47 -30.08 -0.41
CA TYR A 37 -24.25 -30.10 0.39
C TYR A 37 -23.02 -29.84 -0.48
N LYS A 38 -22.93 -30.49 -1.65
CA LYS A 38 -21.83 -30.26 -2.59
C LYS A 38 -21.77 -28.80 -3.09
N GLU A 39 -22.90 -28.21 -3.46
CA GLU A 39 -23.00 -26.79 -3.84
C GLU A 39 -22.55 -25.86 -2.71
N TYR A 40 -23.00 -26.15 -1.48
CA TYR A 40 -22.64 -25.37 -0.31
C TYR A 40 -21.14 -25.47 0.03
N GLU A 41 -20.59 -26.69 0.01
CA GLU A 41 -19.18 -26.96 0.27
C GLU A 41 -18.29 -26.25 -0.75
N GLN A 42 -18.60 -26.36 -2.05
CA GLN A 42 -17.88 -25.66 -3.11
C GLN A 42 -17.97 -24.13 -2.97
N GLY A 43 -19.15 -23.62 -2.65
CA GLY A 43 -19.36 -22.18 -2.40
C GLY A 43 -18.55 -21.69 -1.19
N LEU A 44 -18.50 -22.49 -0.13
CA LEU A 44 -17.74 -22.19 1.07
C LEU A 44 -16.23 -22.21 0.80
N GLU A 45 -15.72 -23.24 0.11
CA GLU A 45 -14.31 -23.34 -0.29
C GLU A 45 -13.87 -22.13 -1.13
N THR A 46 -14.70 -21.74 -2.09
CA THR A 46 -14.46 -20.56 -2.93
C THR A 46 -14.39 -19.29 -2.08
N SER A 47 -15.33 -19.12 -1.16
CA SER A 47 -15.41 -17.96 -0.27
C SER A 47 -14.22 -17.89 0.68
N VAL A 48 -13.82 -19.01 1.29
CA VAL A 48 -12.66 -19.09 2.19
C VAL A 48 -11.38 -18.78 1.42
N THR A 49 -11.24 -19.28 0.20
CA THR A 49 -10.08 -19.01 -0.65
C THR A 49 -9.98 -17.53 -1.00
N GLN A 50 -11.10 -16.91 -1.38
CA GLN A 50 -11.19 -15.49 -1.67
C GLN A 50 -10.87 -14.64 -0.42
N LEU A 51 -11.45 -14.98 0.73
CA LEU A 51 -11.24 -14.24 1.98
C LEU A 51 -9.78 -14.34 2.44
N ARG A 52 -9.17 -15.53 2.35
CA ARG A 52 -7.73 -15.71 2.64
C ARG A 52 -6.87 -14.86 1.73
N LYS A 53 -7.22 -14.73 0.44
CA LYS A 53 -6.52 -13.84 -0.48
C LYS A 53 -6.66 -12.38 -0.02
N GLN A 54 -7.87 -11.92 0.28
CA GLN A 54 -8.11 -10.55 0.73
C GLN A 54 -7.36 -10.22 2.03
N VAL A 55 -7.34 -11.14 3.00
CA VAL A 55 -6.59 -10.95 4.25
C VAL A 55 -5.09 -10.80 3.96
N ARG A 56 -4.52 -11.63 3.09
CA ARG A 56 -3.11 -11.50 2.69
C ARG A 56 -2.83 -10.16 2.01
N ASP A 57 -3.66 -9.77 1.04
CA ASP A 57 -3.49 -8.50 0.32
C ASP A 57 -3.55 -7.30 1.28
N LEU A 58 -4.49 -7.31 2.23
CA LEU A 58 -4.60 -6.26 3.26
C LEU A 58 -3.39 -6.23 4.21
N GLN A 59 -2.89 -7.39 4.62
CA GLN A 59 -1.69 -7.47 5.46
C GLN A 59 -0.46 -6.87 4.75
N LEU A 60 -0.29 -7.13 3.45
CA LEU A 60 0.77 -6.52 2.65
C LEU A 60 0.64 -5.00 2.60
N LEU A 61 -0.57 -4.49 2.35
CA LEU A 61 -0.81 -3.03 2.32
C LEU A 61 -0.55 -2.37 3.67
N MET A 62 -0.89 -3.03 4.77
CA MET A 62 -0.58 -2.53 6.12
C MET A 62 0.92 -2.43 6.36
N GLN A 63 1.70 -3.48 5.99
CA GLN A 63 3.15 -3.46 6.13
C GLN A 63 3.81 -2.37 5.29
N ILE A 64 3.34 -2.18 4.05
CA ILE A 64 3.81 -1.10 3.17
C ILE A 64 3.57 0.27 3.80
N ARG A 65 2.35 0.49 4.32
CA ARG A 65 2.01 1.76 4.97
C ARG A 65 2.90 2.01 6.18
N GLU A 66 3.18 0.98 6.97
CA GLU A 66 4.08 1.06 8.11
C GLU A 66 5.50 1.44 7.67
N GLU A 67 6.05 0.75 6.65
CA GLU A 67 7.38 1.03 6.08
C GLU A 67 7.50 2.43 5.47
N LEU A 68 6.45 2.91 4.80
CA LEU A 68 6.38 4.28 4.28
C LEU A 68 6.29 5.31 5.42
N SER A 69 5.54 5.02 6.48
CA SER A 69 5.38 5.93 7.62
C SER A 69 6.65 6.06 8.49
N TYR A 70 7.40 4.97 8.65
CA TYR A 70 8.54 4.92 9.58
C TYR A 70 9.86 5.37 8.94
N ARG A 71 10.06 5.12 7.64
CA ARG A 71 11.38 5.31 6.97
C ARG A 71 11.43 6.41 5.91
N MET A 72 10.39 7.23 5.77
CA MET A 72 10.46 8.49 5.01
C MET A 72 11.26 9.59 5.75
N SER A 73 11.94 9.25 6.85
CA SER A 73 13.09 9.99 7.34
C SER A 73 14.30 9.69 6.44
N ILE A 74 14.27 10.18 5.20
CA ILE A 74 15.51 10.39 4.45
C ILE A 74 16.15 11.60 5.15
N ALA A 75 16.95 11.30 6.18
CA ALA A 75 17.82 12.21 6.91
C ALA A 75 17.23 13.60 7.21
N SER A 76 16.52 13.75 8.33
CA SER A 76 16.16 15.06 8.93
C SER A 76 15.28 16.01 8.11
N CYS A 77 14.70 15.57 6.99
CA CYS A 77 13.82 16.41 6.19
C CYS A 77 12.38 16.37 6.73
N GLU A 78 11.99 17.42 7.44
CA GLU A 78 10.62 17.60 7.97
C GLU A 78 9.54 17.72 6.87
N ALA A 79 9.92 17.89 5.59
CA ALA A 79 9.01 18.26 4.51
C ALA A 79 9.06 17.35 3.28
N ILE A 80 9.45 16.08 3.43
CA ILE A 80 9.28 15.08 2.37
C ILE A 80 7.96 14.34 2.58
N VAL A 81 6.99 14.58 1.71
CA VAL A 81 5.68 13.91 1.72
C VAL A 81 5.53 13.09 0.46
N SER A 82 5.17 11.81 0.60
CA SER A 82 4.89 10.93 -0.54
C SER A 82 3.39 10.83 -0.74
N SER A 83 2.92 11.08 -1.95
CA SER A 83 1.55 10.81 -2.38
C SER A 83 1.55 9.58 -3.29
N VAL A 84 0.76 8.57 -2.96
CA VAL A 84 0.63 7.36 -3.78
C VAL A 84 -0.73 7.39 -4.47
N PHE A 85 -0.73 7.25 -5.79
CA PHE A 85 -1.96 7.24 -6.58
C PHE A 85 -2.21 5.91 -7.29
N GLN A 86 -1.22 5.01 -7.35
CA GLN A 86 -1.38 3.72 -8.03
C GLN A 86 -0.51 2.62 -7.42
N TYR A 87 -1.02 1.39 -7.40
CA TYR A 87 -0.22 0.21 -7.05
C TYR A 87 -0.55 -0.99 -7.93
N PHE A 88 0.40 -1.90 -8.04
CA PHE A 88 0.29 -3.14 -8.80
C PHE A 88 1.01 -4.27 -8.07
N LEU A 89 0.46 -5.48 -8.16
CA LEU A 89 1.15 -6.70 -7.76
C LEU A 89 1.87 -7.29 -8.98
N ARG A 90 3.17 -7.55 -8.86
CA ARG A 90 4.00 -8.27 -9.82
C ARG A 90 4.63 -9.48 -9.13
N GLY A 91 5.07 -10.47 -9.90
CA GLY A 91 5.76 -11.66 -9.40
C GLY A 91 4.85 -12.87 -9.13
N CYS A 92 5.42 -13.90 -8.52
CA CYS A 92 4.75 -15.16 -8.18
C CYS A 92 4.28 -15.15 -6.71
N SER A 93 3.38 -16.06 -6.32
CA SER A 93 2.93 -16.21 -4.94
C SER A 93 4.06 -16.44 -3.93
N GLU A 94 5.20 -16.96 -4.38
CA GLU A 94 6.38 -17.23 -3.53
C GLU A 94 7.35 -16.04 -3.43
N SER A 95 7.21 -15.04 -4.30
CA SER A 95 7.98 -13.80 -4.22
C SER A 95 7.15 -12.66 -4.81
N PRO A 96 6.17 -12.16 -4.03
CA PRO A 96 5.36 -11.03 -4.48
C PRO A 96 6.18 -9.74 -4.45
N VAL A 97 6.01 -8.94 -5.49
CA VAL A 97 6.56 -7.60 -5.61
C VAL A 97 5.41 -6.61 -5.71
N VAL A 98 5.31 -5.70 -4.77
CA VAL A 98 4.32 -4.61 -4.83
C VAL A 98 5.01 -3.40 -5.43
N VAL A 99 4.52 -2.95 -6.58
CA VAL A 99 4.99 -1.73 -7.25
C VAL A 99 4.00 -0.62 -6.98
N MET A 100 4.46 0.51 -6.47
CA MET A 100 3.63 1.68 -6.20
C MET A 100 4.17 2.88 -6.94
N LYS A 101 3.29 3.61 -7.61
CA LYS A 101 3.62 4.88 -8.25
C LYS A 101 3.05 6.02 -7.42
N GLY A 102 3.86 7.05 -7.29
CA GLY A 102 3.55 8.21 -6.48
C GLY A 102 4.38 9.41 -6.86
N ASP A 103 4.18 10.48 -6.12
CA ASP A 103 4.99 11.69 -6.18
C ASP A 103 5.65 11.93 -4.82
N LEU A 104 6.92 12.31 -4.85
CA LEU A 104 7.69 12.73 -3.69
C LEU A 104 7.75 14.25 -3.68
N HIS A 105 6.97 14.88 -2.80
CA HIS A 105 6.98 16.33 -2.62
C HIS A 105 8.06 16.69 -1.61
N THR A 106 8.93 17.62 -1.97
CA THR A 106 10.07 18.07 -1.16
C THR A 106 10.08 19.58 -1.09
N GLN A 107 10.12 20.12 0.13
CA GLN A 107 10.51 21.51 0.36
C GLN A 107 11.94 21.53 0.90
N TYR A 108 12.84 22.18 0.17
CA TYR A 108 14.24 22.25 0.59
C TYR A 108 14.42 23.25 1.71
N SER A 109 14.95 22.79 2.84
CA SER A 109 15.50 23.68 3.87
C SER A 109 16.98 23.97 3.57
N ARG A 110 17.49 25.05 4.16
CA ARG A 110 18.91 25.38 4.04
C ARG A 110 19.82 24.26 4.56
N ALA A 111 19.46 23.64 5.67
CA ALA A 111 20.19 22.51 6.24
C ALA A 111 20.15 21.26 5.33
N MET A 112 19.01 21.01 4.67
CA MET A 112 18.89 19.92 3.69
C MET A 112 19.80 20.16 2.49
N ILE A 113 19.81 21.38 1.97
CA ILE A 113 20.69 21.76 0.84
C ILE A 113 22.16 21.62 1.24
N GLU A 114 22.53 22.01 2.46
CA GLU A 114 23.90 21.86 2.95
C GLU A 114 24.38 20.42 2.97
N ASN A 115 23.48 19.49 3.32
CA ASN A 115 23.80 18.07 3.34
C ASN A 115 23.75 17.42 1.95
N LEU A 116 22.79 17.78 1.10
CA LEU A 116 22.55 17.13 -0.20
C LEU A 116 23.34 17.74 -1.36
N PHE A 117 23.43 19.07 -1.40
CA PHE A 117 24.03 19.83 -2.49
C PHE A 117 24.90 20.97 -1.93
N PRO A 118 25.97 20.66 -1.18
CA PRO A 118 26.80 21.68 -0.52
C PRO A 118 27.42 22.69 -1.52
N HIS A 119 27.67 22.27 -2.76
CA HIS A 119 28.16 23.15 -3.83
C HIS A 119 27.16 24.21 -4.27
N LEU A 120 25.86 24.05 -3.96
CA LEU A 120 24.82 25.01 -4.31
C LEU A 120 25.01 26.36 -3.62
N PHE A 121 25.69 26.40 -2.46
CA PHE A 121 26.03 27.68 -1.81
C PHE A 121 26.98 28.57 -2.62
N ARG A 122 27.61 28.02 -3.68
CA ARG A 122 28.40 28.82 -4.64
C ARG A 122 27.56 29.46 -5.73
N ASN A 123 26.28 29.10 -5.83
CA ASN A 123 25.35 29.59 -6.83
C ASN A 123 24.05 30.05 -6.14
N GLU A 124 24.07 31.29 -5.65
CA GLU A 124 22.96 31.89 -4.89
C GLU A 124 21.63 31.91 -5.67
N GLN A 125 21.69 32.02 -7.00
CA GLN A 125 20.49 32.03 -7.84
C GLN A 125 19.73 30.70 -7.76
N LEU A 126 20.44 29.58 -7.95
CA LEU A 126 19.84 28.25 -7.86
C LEU A 126 19.48 27.88 -6.41
N LEU A 127 20.26 28.36 -5.43
CA LEU A 127 19.98 28.21 -4.00
C LEU A 127 18.62 28.85 -3.64
N VAL A 128 18.38 30.11 -4.02
CA VAL A 128 17.13 30.81 -3.73
C VAL A 128 15.95 30.12 -4.40
N LEU A 129 16.10 29.67 -5.66
CA LEU A 129 15.04 28.95 -6.37
C LEU A 129 14.60 27.66 -5.67
N LEU A 130 15.55 26.89 -5.13
CA LEU A 130 15.23 25.65 -4.43
C LEU A 130 14.64 25.87 -3.04
N LEU A 131 15.06 26.92 -2.33
CA LEU A 131 14.50 27.28 -1.03
C LEU A 131 13.07 27.83 -1.12
N ASP A 132 12.75 28.55 -2.21
CA ASP A 132 11.47 29.24 -2.37
C ASP A 132 10.37 28.34 -2.98
N LYS A 133 10.73 27.21 -3.58
CA LYS A 133 9.79 26.35 -4.32
C LYS A 133 9.71 24.94 -3.75
N ASN A 134 8.50 24.38 -3.82
CA ASN A 134 8.27 22.96 -3.61
C ASN A 134 8.66 22.20 -4.89
N VAL A 135 9.39 21.12 -4.72
CA VAL A 135 9.83 20.25 -5.82
C VAL A 135 9.07 18.93 -5.73
N THR A 136 8.54 18.46 -6.85
CA THR A 136 7.80 17.19 -6.92
C THR A 136 8.55 16.23 -7.82
N TYR A 137 8.91 15.06 -7.27
CA TYR A 137 9.60 14.01 -8.00
C TYR A 137 8.65 12.83 -8.23
N PRO A 138 8.26 12.52 -9.48
CA PRO A 138 7.60 11.27 -9.79
C PRO A 138 8.48 10.11 -9.31
N CYS A 139 7.90 9.17 -8.58
CA CYS A 139 8.64 8.05 -8.00
C CYS A 139 7.90 6.72 -8.10
N THR A 140 8.68 5.66 -8.18
CA THR A 140 8.21 4.27 -8.15
C THR A 140 8.86 3.54 -6.99
N TYR A 141 8.03 3.04 -6.07
CA TYR A 141 8.45 2.16 -4.99
C TYR A 141 8.27 0.71 -5.41
N HIS A 142 9.29 -0.09 -5.16
CA HIS A 142 9.25 -1.54 -5.32
C HIS A 142 9.44 -2.16 -3.94
N PHE A 143 8.41 -2.85 -3.45
CA PHE A 143 8.45 -3.59 -2.19
C PHE A 143 8.54 -5.07 -2.50
N TYR A 144 9.58 -5.72 -1.99
CA TYR A 144 9.84 -7.13 -2.17
C TYR A 144 9.40 -7.87 -0.91
N PHE A 145 8.64 -8.95 -1.11
CA PHE A 145 8.16 -9.80 -0.03
C PHE A 145 8.63 -11.23 -0.24
N THR A 146 8.81 -11.94 0.87
CA THR A 146 9.08 -13.38 0.89
C THR A 146 7.79 -14.18 0.66
N ALA A 147 7.93 -15.49 0.43
CA ALA A 147 6.79 -16.41 0.20
C ALA A 147 5.77 -16.44 1.34
N ASN A 148 6.20 -16.19 2.58
CA ASN A 148 5.33 -16.09 3.75
C ASN A 148 4.70 -14.69 3.93
N GLY A 149 4.91 -13.78 2.96
CA GLY A 149 4.35 -12.43 2.98
C GLY A 149 5.07 -11.46 3.92
N ALA A 150 6.29 -11.78 4.37
CA ALA A 150 7.09 -10.85 5.17
C ALA A 150 7.83 -9.86 4.27
N PHE A 151 7.96 -8.61 4.73
CA PHE A 151 8.74 -7.59 4.03
C PHE A 151 10.22 -7.99 4.00
N HIS A 152 10.81 -7.96 2.80
CA HIS A 152 12.22 -8.29 2.58
C HIS A 152 13.06 -7.03 2.34
N SER A 153 12.69 -6.24 1.33
CA SER A 153 13.46 -5.07 0.92
C SER A 153 12.60 -4.09 0.13
N LYS A 154 13.10 -2.85 -0.02
CA LYS A 154 12.50 -1.86 -0.91
C LYS A 154 13.54 -1.22 -1.82
N LEU A 155 13.11 -0.85 -3.01
CA LEU A 155 13.83 0.05 -3.93
C LEU A 155 12.92 1.23 -4.22
N VAL A 156 13.49 2.43 -4.29
CA VAL A 156 12.76 3.66 -4.65
C VAL A 156 13.49 4.29 -5.82
N GLU A 157 12.79 4.45 -6.93
CA GLU A 157 13.28 5.15 -8.12
C GLU A 157 12.56 6.48 -8.19
N ALA A 158 13.29 7.60 -8.09
CA ALA A 158 12.73 8.94 -8.21
C ALA A 158 13.33 9.66 -9.42
N ASP A 159 12.50 10.32 -10.21
CA ASP A 159 12.94 11.11 -11.35
C ASP A 159 13.37 12.51 -10.89
N PHE A 160 14.61 12.58 -10.36
CA PHE A 160 15.20 13.82 -9.87
C PHE A 160 15.38 14.86 -10.97
N VAL A 161 15.70 14.43 -12.19
CA VAL A 161 15.91 15.34 -13.32
C VAL A 161 14.62 16.06 -13.64
N HIS A 162 13.52 15.31 -13.80
CA HIS A 162 12.22 15.89 -14.09
C HIS A 162 11.77 16.87 -13.00
N GLY A 163 11.85 16.48 -11.73
CA GLY A 163 11.42 17.34 -10.63
C GLY A 163 12.24 18.62 -10.51
N LEU A 164 13.57 18.53 -10.55
CA LEU A 164 14.45 19.71 -10.46
C LEU A 164 14.29 20.63 -11.69
N GLN A 165 14.10 20.06 -12.89
CA GLN A 165 13.94 20.84 -14.11
C GLN A 165 12.70 21.73 -14.07
N GLN A 166 11.61 21.31 -13.43
CA GLN A 166 10.42 22.16 -13.26
C GLN A 166 10.70 23.43 -12.44
N VAL A 167 11.71 23.40 -11.57
CA VAL A 167 12.05 24.49 -10.65
C VAL A 167 13.18 25.36 -11.18
N LEU A 168 14.25 24.73 -11.68
CA LEU A 168 15.43 25.39 -12.22
C LEU A 168 15.26 25.81 -13.69
N GLY A 169 14.33 25.19 -14.41
CA GLY A 169 14.01 25.49 -15.81
C GLY A 169 15.00 24.89 -16.80
N ARG A 170 16.30 25.15 -16.65
CA ARG A 170 17.33 24.70 -17.60
C ARG A 170 17.89 23.34 -17.21
N LEU A 171 18.00 22.45 -18.20
CA LEU A 171 18.63 21.13 -18.01
C LEU A 171 20.09 21.26 -17.58
N GLU A 172 20.81 22.27 -18.06
CA GLU A 172 22.20 22.55 -17.66
C GLU A 172 22.33 22.81 -16.16
N ASP A 173 21.42 23.58 -15.58
CA ASP A 173 21.41 23.89 -14.14
C ASP A 173 21.10 22.64 -13.31
N VAL A 174 20.20 21.78 -13.80
CA VAL A 174 19.90 20.47 -13.19
C VAL A 174 21.11 19.56 -13.23
N MET A 175 21.77 19.44 -14.39
CA MET A 175 22.96 18.61 -14.55
C MET A 175 24.12 19.14 -13.71
N TRP A 176 24.29 20.46 -13.64
CA TRP A 176 25.29 21.08 -12.77
C TRP A 176 25.04 20.77 -11.29
N LEU A 177 23.77 20.84 -10.86
CA LEU A 177 23.36 20.52 -9.50
C LEU A 177 23.62 19.04 -9.17
N LEU A 178 23.21 18.10 -10.03
CA LEU A 178 23.33 16.67 -9.79
C LEU A 178 24.77 16.15 -9.92
N ASN A 179 25.58 16.72 -10.82
CA ASN A 179 26.94 16.23 -11.07
C ASN A 179 27.97 16.74 -10.06
N GLY A 180 27.58 17.59 -9.09
CA GLY A 180 28.48 18.04 -8.03
C GLY A 180 29.83 18.54 -8.56
N SER A 181 29.82 19.52 -9.47
CA SER A 181 31.03 20.11 -10.07
C SER A 181 32.00 19.09 -10.70
N HIS A 182 31.61 18.44 -11.79
CA HIS A 182 32.63 17.94 -12.74
C HIS A 182 33.02 19.08 -13.70
N ARG A 183 34.23 19.66 -13.50
CA ARG A 183 34.91 20.34 -14.61
C ARG A 183 35.19 19.29 -15.69
N PRO A 184 34.95 19.56 -16.99
CA PRO A 184 35.67 18.84 -18.02
C PRO A 184 37.15 19.23 -17.90
N ILE A 185 38.02 18.22 -17.85
CA ILE A 185 39.47 18.37 -18.01
C ILE A 185 39.74 18.75 -19.47
#